data_AF-A0A973ZB62-F1
#
_entry.id   AF-A0A973ZB62-F1
#
_cell.length_a   1.000
_cell.length_b   1.000
_cell.length_c   1.000
_cell.angle_alpha   90.00
_cell.angle_beta   90.00
_cell.angle_gamma   90.00
#
_symmetry.space_group_name_H-M   'P 1'
#
loop_
_entity.id
_entity.type
_entity.pdbx_description
1 polymer ?
#
loop_
_entity_poly.entity_id
_entity_poly.type
_entity_poly.pdbx_seq_one_letter_code
_entity_poly.pdbx_strand_id
1 'polypeptide(L)'
;MKAPADPLASFRSGKYPDRTKRAYDEINQHYADFGSQVAGWWIAVRLSDGGSDGKLYRDKVTATRFQLHERQCAYICLPPFGEMAIGEIHQYLTVNERLYDQGARLSDAGTHIVPRSM
;
A
#
# COMPACT_ATOMS: atom_id res chain seq x y z
N MET A 1 -0.20 -27.32 -18.32
CA MET A 1 -0.58 -26.47 -17.18
C MET A 1 0.68 -25.89 -16.57
N LYS A 2 0.84 -24.57 -16.56
CA LYS A 2 2.00 -23.89 -15.94
C LYS A 2 1.67 -23.70 -14.45
N ALA A 3 2.57 -24.12 -13.56
CA ALA A 3 2.39 -23.92 -12.12
C ALA A 3 2.20 -22.42 -11.80
N PRO A 4 1.40 -22.04 -10.79
CA PRO A 4 1.31 -20.65 -10.37
C PRO A 4 2.70 -20.18 -9.95
N ALA A 5 3.11 -19.01 -10.43
CA ALA A 5 4.37 -18.41 -10.05
C ALA A 5 4.38 -18.19 -8.54
N ASP A 6 5.38 -18.73 -7.84
CA ASP A 6 5.59 -18.50 -6.42
C ASP A 6 5.65 -16.98 -6.16
N PRO A 7 4.66 -16.39 -5.45
CA PRO A 7 4.62 -14.95 -5.19
C PRO A 7 5.87 -14.46 -4.44
N LEU A 8 6.48 -15.34 -3.64
CA LEU A 8 7.66 -15.07 -2.82
C LEU A 8 8.98 -15.21 -3.60
N ALA A 9 8.98 -15.79 -4.80
CA ALA A 9 10.18 -15.87 -5.64
C ALA A 9 10.67 -14.48 -6.07
N SER A 10 9.75 -13.52 -6.25
CA SER A 10 10.11 -12.12 -6.53
C SER A 10 10.75 -11.43 -5.33
N PHE A 11 10.35 -11.80 -4.11
CA PHE A 11 10.87 -11.29 -2.84
C PHE A 11 12.37 -11.58 -2.67
N ARG A 12 12.80 -12.80 -3.06
CA ARG A 12 14.20 -13.27 -2.93
C ARG A 12 15.14 -12.70 -4.00
N SER A 13 14.62 -12.09 -5.06
CA SER A 13 15.41 -11.67 -6.23
C SER A 13 16.03 -10.27 -6.15
N GLY A 14 15.84 -9.53 -5.05
CA GLY A 14 16.28 -8.12 -4.95
C GLY A 14 15.56 -7.18 -5.92
N LYS A 15 14.50 -7.66 -6.59
CA LYS A 15 13.76 -6.93 -7.62
C LYS A 15 13.05 -5.67 -7.12
N TYR A 16 12.67 -5.65 -5.84
CA TYR A 16 11.93 -4.53 -5.24
C TYR A 16 12.73 -3.88 -4.10
N PRO A 17 12.64 -2.54 -3.94
CA PRO A 17 13.25 -1.83 -2.82
C PRO A 17 12.71 -2.30 -1.47
N ASP A 18 13.48 -2.13 -0.39
CA ASP A 18 13.08 -2.60 0.94
C ASP A 18 11.80 -1.93 1.46
N ARG A 19 11.55 -0.67 1.09
CA ARG A 19 10.27 0.00 1.39
C ARG A 19 9.07 -0.74 0.81
N THR A 20 9.23 -1.33 -0.38
CA THR A 20 8.15 -2.06 -1.04
C THR A 20 7.89 -3.38 -0.33
N LYS A 21 8.96 -4.09 0.06
CA LYS A 21 8.85 -5.34 0.83
C LYS A 21 8.17 -5.08 2.17
N ARG A 22 8.61 -4.06 2.91
CA ARG A 22 8.02 -3.68 4.19
C ARG A 22 6.54 -3.34 4.05
N ALA A 23 6.17 -2.51 3.08
CA ALA A 23 4.77 -2.18 2.83
C ALA A 23 3.92 -3.40 2.50
N TYR A 24 4.47 -4.34 1.72
CA TYR A 24 3.81 -5.61 1.42
C TYR A 24 3.59 -6.45 2.68
N ASP A 25 4.61 -6.58 3.53
CA ASP A 25 4.51 -7.33 4.79
C ASP A 25 3.45 -6.72 5.73
N GLU A 26 3.41 -5.39 5.86
CA GLU A 26 2.39 -4.68 6.65
C GLU A 26 0.97 -4.94 6.14
N ILE A 27 0.76 -4.86 4.81
CA ILE A 27 -0.54 -5.12 4.19
C ILE A 27 -0.96 -6.58 4.39
N ASN A 28 -0.03 -7.51 4.17
CA ASN A 28 -0.30 -8.94 4.31
C ASN A 28 -0.57 -9.35 5.75
N GLN A 29 0.07 -8.71 6.73
CA GLN A 29 -0.23 -8.95 8.13
C GLN A 29 -1.71 -8.67 8.43
N HIS A 30 -2.27 -7.58 7.90
CA HIS A 30 -3.69 -7.29 8.07
C HIS A 30 -4.61 -8.31 7.38
N TYR A 31 -4.25 -8.79 6.18
CA TYR A 31 -4.99 -9.87 5.54
C TYR A 31 -4.90 -11.19 6.33
N ALA A 32 -3.76 -11.49 6.95
CA ALA A 32 -3.60 -12.65 7.81
C ALA A 32 -4.44 -12.57 9.09
N ASP A 33 -4.51 -11.38 9.70
CA ASP A 33 -5.23 -11.17 10.97
C ASP A 33 -6.75 -11.13 10.80
N PHE A 34 -7.24 -10.54 9.70
CA PHE A 34 -8.65 -10.20 9.53
C PHE A 34 -9.30 -10.79 8.27
N GLY A 35 -8.54 -11.43 7.39
CA GLY A 35 -9.02 -12.00 6.14
C GLY A 35 -9.65 -10.94 5.22
N SER A 36 -10.69 -11.31 4.49
CA SER A 36 -11.38 -10.42 3.55
C SER A 36 -12.18 -9.28 4.21
N GLN A 37 -12.28 -9.23 5.54
CA GLN A 37 -13.05 -8.19 6.24
C GLN A 37 -12.40 -6.80 6.15
N VAL A 38 -11.10 -6.75 5.83
CA VAL A 38 -10.34 -5.51 5.64
C VAL A 38 -10.66 -4.81 4.32
N ALA A 39 -11.42 -5.46 3.44
CA ALA A 39 -11.83 -4.90 2.17
C ALA A 39 -12.50 -3.53 2.33
N GLY A 40 -12.03 -2.53 1.59
CA GLY A 40 -12.51 -1.16 1.66
C GLY A 40 -11.96 -0.33 2.83
N TRP A 41 -11.14 -0.92 3.70
CA TRP A 41 -10.43 -0.19 4.74
C TRP A 41 -9.13 0.36 4.18
N TRP A 42 -8.61 1.38 4.84
CA TRP A 42 -7.45 2.14 4.43
C TRP A 42 -6.29 1.90 5.38
N ILE A 43 -5.08 1.84 4.82
CA ILE A 43 -3.81 1.82 5.55
C ILE A 43 -2.96 3.01 5.11
N ALA A 44 -2.20 3.57 6.04
CA ALA A 44 -1.19 4.59 5.75
C ALA A 44 0.20 3.93 5.67
N VAL A 45 0.89 4.13 4.55
CA VAL A 45 2.23 3.60 4.30
C VAL A 45 3.19 4.74 4.04
N ARG A 46 4.23 4.89 4.86
CA ARG A 46 5.25 5.93 4.69
C ARG A 46 6.04 5.74 3.40
N LEU A 47 6.24 6.81 2.64
CA LEU A 47 6.94 6.78 1.35
C LEU A 47 8.45 6.52 1.50
N SER A 48 9.04 6.98 2.61
CA SER A 48 10.48 6.89 2.86
C SER A 48 10.96 5.46 3.12
N ASP A 49 10.22 4.71 3.93
CA ASP A 49 10.65 3.40 4.44
C ASP A 49 9.62 2.29 4.26
N GLY A 50 8.42 2.59 3.75
CA GLY A 50 7.33 1.63 3.59
C GLY A 50 6.68 1.18 4.88
N GLY A 51 6.97 1.81 6.02
CA GLY A 51 6.38 1.45 7.30
C GLY A 51 4.95 1.94 7.45
N SER A 52 4.21 1.28 8.35
CA SER A 52 2.84 1.65 8.74
C SER A 52 2.81 2.11 10.20
N ASP A 53 1.68 2.66 10.64
CA ASP A 53 1.34 2.80 12.06
C ASP A 53 0.54 1.60 12.59
N GLY A 54 0.36 0.57 11.75
CA GLY A 54 -0.29 -0.69 12.07
C GLY A 54 -1.81 -0.59 12.19
N LYS A 55 -2.44 0.50 11.73
CA LYS A 55 -3.88 0.70 11.85
C LYS A 55 -4.59 0.61 10.51
N LEU A 56 -5.81 0.07 10.58
CA LEU A 56 -6.77 0.14 9.49
C LEU A 56 -7.84 1.19 9.81
N TYR A 57 -8.25 1.92 8.78
CA TYR A 57 -9.21 3.01 8.86
C TYR A 57 -10.40 2.75 7.96
N ARG A 58 -11.60 3.17 8.37
CA ARG A 58 -12.81 3.01 7.55
C ARG A 58 -12.86 3.98 6.37
N ASP A 59 -12.12 5.07 6.45
CA ASP A 59 -12.06 6.09 5.43
C ASP A 59 -10.67 6.73 5.36
N LYS A 60 -10.34 7.24 4.17
CA LYS A 60 -9.05 7.87 3.89
C LYS A 60 -8.80 9.14 4.69
N VAL A 61 -9.84 9.93 4.97
CA VAL A 61 -9.69 11.23 5.65
C VAL A 61 -9.23 11.02 7.09
N THR A 62 -9.81 10.03 7.76
CA THR A 62 -9.39 9.63 9.11
C THR A 62 -7.97 9.09 9.10
N ALA A 63 -7.62 8.21 8.14
CA ALA A 63 -6.25 7.73 7.99
C ALA A 63 -5.25 8.88 7.82
N THR A 64 -5.61 9.88 7.00
CA THR A 64 -4.80 11.05 6.70
C THR A 64 -4.56 11.91 7.92
N ARG A 65 -5.63 12.33 8.59
CA ARG A 65 -5.58 13.21 9.78
C ARG A 65 -4.86 12.58 10.96
N PHE A 66 -4.79 11.25 11.02
CA PHE A 66 -4.08 10.54 12.08
C PHE A 66 -2.56 10.63 11.93
N GLN A 67 -2.04 10.87 10.72
CA GLN A 67 -0.59 10.89 10.48
C GLN A 67 0.04 12.23 10.83
N LEU A 68 1.16 12.19 11.56
CA LEU A 68 1.96 13.38 11.86
C LEU A 68 2.52 14.04 10.60
N HIS A 69 2.91 13.23 9.62
CA HIS A 69 3.46 13.67 8.34
C HIS A 69 2.58 13.19 7.20
N GLU A 70 1.33 13.64 7.16
CA GLU A 70 0.29 13.18 6.21
C GLU A 70 0.72 13.17 4.74
N ARG A 71 1.59 14.09 4.32
CA ARG A 71 2.05 14.18 2.92
C ARG A 71 3.13 13.17 2.58
N GLN A 72 3.79 12.60 3.57
CA GLN A 72 4.87 11.62 3.41
C GLN A 72 4.33 10.18 3.46
N CYS A 73 3.02 10.00 3.35
CA CYS A 73 2.35 8.70 3.32
C CYS A 73 1.58 8.49 2.01
N ALA A 74 1.63 7.27 1.51
CA ALA A 74 0.66 6.73 0.56
C ALA A 74 -0.49 6.11 1.34
N TYR A 75 -1.72 6.41 0.93
CA TYR A 75 -2.93 5.83 1.52
C TYR A 75 -3.53 4.81 0.57
N ILE A 76 -3.62 3.56 1.01
CA ILE A 76 -4.01 2.42 0.18
C ILE A 76 -5.35 1.90 0.69
N CYS A 77 -6.35 1.82 -0.19
CA CYS A 77 -7.60 1.13 0.08
C CYS A 77 -7.45 -0.35 -0.27
N LEU A 78 -7.72 -1.23 0.69
CA LEU A 78 -7.48 -2.66 0.53
C LEU A 78 -8.58 -3.32 -0.31
N PRO A 79 -8.23 -4.06 -1.39
CA PRO A 79 -9.21 -4.69 -2.27
C PRO A 79 -9.93 -5.90 -1.62
N PRO A 80 -11.14 -6.24 -2.09
CA PRO A 80 -11.93 -7.36 -1.56
C PRO A 80 -11.45 -8.75 -1.97
N PHE A 81 -10.63 -8.88 -3.02
CA PHE A 81 -10.32 -10.18 -3.65
C PHE A 81 -8.90 -10.71 -3.39
N GLY A 82 -8.32 -10.37 -2.24
CA GLY A 82 -7.05 -10.94 -1.76
C GLY A 82 -5.88 -9.96 -1.78
N GLU A 83 -4.74 -10.45 -1.31
CA GLU A 83 -3.48 -9.71 -1.15
C GLU A 83 -3.09 -8.96 -2.43
N MET A 84 -2.75 -7.68 -2.29
CA MET A 84 -2.22 -6.88 -3.41
C MET A 84 -0.89 -7.47 -3.89
N ALA A 85 -0.68 -7.55 -5.20
CA ALA A 85 0.60 -8.00 -5.70
C ALA A 85 1.69 -6.99 -5.32
N ILE A 86 2.87 -7.47 -4.91
CA ILE A 86 3.99 -6.59 -4.52
C ILE A 86 4.37 -5.58 -5.63
N GLY A 87 4.19 -5.96 -6.90
CA GLY A 87 4.42 -5.07 -8.04
C GLY A 87 3.44 -3.89 -8.10
N GLU A 88 2.17 -4.10 -7.72
CA GLU A 88 1.16 -3.05 -7.65
C GLU A 88 1.47 -2.09 -6.50
N ILE A 89 1.87 -2.61 -5.34
CA ILE A 89 2.32 -1.80 -4.20
C ILE A 89 3.55 -0.97 -4.60
N HIS A 90 4.53 -1.58 -5.28
CA HIS A 90 5.72 -0.87 -5.76
C HIS A 90 5.35 0.30 -6.67
N GLN A 91 4.49 0.05 -7.66
CA GLN A 91 4.03 1.07 -8.60
C GLN A 91 3.28 2.17 -7.87
N TYR A 92 2.41 1.81 -6.92
CA TYR A 92 1.64 2.75 -6.12
C TYR A 92 2.53 3.71 -5.33
N LEU A 93 3.48 3.15 -4.57
CA LEU A 93 4.44 3.94 -3.78
C LEU A 93 5.29 4.84 -4.68
N THR A 94 5.75 4.32 -5.82
CA THR A 94 6.56 5.10 -6.78
C THR A 94 5.80 6.28 -7.36
N VAL A 95 4.52 6.10 -7.69
CA VAL A 95 3.70 7.20 -8.21
C VAL A 95 3.43 8.24 -7.11
N ASN A 96 3.11 7.81 -5.88
CA ASN A 96 2.89 8.72 -4.77
C ASN A 96 4.16 9.50 -4.39
N GLU A 97 5.33 8.87 -4.42
CA GLU A 97 6.61 9.53 -4.20
C GLU A 97 6.89 10.59 -5.27
N ARG A 98 6.73 10.26 -6.56
CA ARG A 98 6.91 11.24 -7.65
C ARG A 98 5.99 12.44 -7.51
N LEU A 99 4.75 12.21 -7.10
CA LEU A 99 3.77 13.27 -6.89
C LEU A 99 4.13 14.11 -5.66
N TYR A 100 4.61 13.50 -4.58
CA TYR A 100 5.15 14.20 -3.42
C TYR A 100 6.34 15.08 -3.79
N ASP A 101 7.31 14.56 -4.56
CA ASP A 101 8.49 15.30 -5.03
C ASP A 101 8.12 16.50 -5.91
N GLN A 102 6.99 16.41 -6.62
CA GLN A 102 6.41 17.49 -7.42
C GLN A 102 5.60 18.50 -6.58
N GLY A 103 5.53 18.32 -5.26
CA GLY A 103 4.77 19.17 -4.34
C GLY A 103 3.26 18.92 -4.36
N ALA A 104 2.79 17.86 -5.00
CA ALA A 104 1.37 17.51 -5.04
C ALA A 104 0.87 17.06 -3.65
N ARG A 105 -0.41 17.32 -3.37
CA ARG A 105 -1.08 16.93 -2.13
C ARG A 105 -2.03 15.77 -2.40
N LEU A 106 -1.58 14.55 -2.14
CA LEU A 106 -2.40 13.35 -2.29
C LEU A 106 -3.19 12.98 -1.03
N SER A 107 -3.07 13.77 0.04
CA SER A 107 -3.82 13.62 1.29
C SER A 107 -5.29 14.01 1.16
N ASP A 108 -5.70 14.70 0.09
CA ASP A 108 -7.08 15.15 -0.08
C ASP A 108 -8.07 13.98 -0.24
N ALA A 109 -9.27 14.17 0.32
CA ALA A 109 -10.32 13.16 0.52
C ALA A 109 -10.80 12.44 -0.76
N GLY A 110 -10.52 12.99 -1.94
CA GLY A 110 -10.92 12.42 -3.23
C GLY A 110 -9.78 11.74 -4.02
N THR A 111 -8.52 12.02 -3.71
CA THR A 111 -7.40 11.64 -4.58
C THR A 111 -6.88 10.25 -4.23
N HIS A 112 -7.42 9.20 -4.82
CA HIS A 112 -6.85 7.87 -4.69
C HIS A 112 -6.53 7.32 -6.07
N ILE A 113 -5.36 6.70 -6.20
CA ILE A 113 -5.09 5.86 -7.35
C ILE A 113 -5.70 4.51 -6.98
N VAL A 114 -6.50 3.93 -7.87
CA VAL A 114 -6.83 2.50 -7.75
C VAL A 114 -5.81 1.82 -8.65
N PRO A 115 -4.91 0.96 -8.12
CA PRO A 115 -4.13 0.10 -8.98
C PRO A 115 -5.13 -0.73 -9.78
N ARG A 116 -5.25 -0.42 -11.08
CA ARG A 116 -6.13 -1.16 -11.98
C ARG A 116 -5.53 -2.56 -12.08
N SER A 117 -6.29 -3.58 -11.69
CA SER A 117 -5.96 -4.96 -12.08
C SER A 117 -5.83 -4.99 -13.61
N MET A 118 -4.60 -5.20 -14.09
CA MET A 118 -4.32 -5.58 -15.47
C MET A 118 -4.19 -7.09 -15.55
#